data_AF-A0AAU8CUL0-F1
#
_entry.id   AF-A0AAU8CUL0-F1
#
_cell.length_a   1.000
_cell.length_b   1.000
_cell.length_c   1.000
_cell.angle_alpha   90.00
_cell.angle_beta   90.00
_cell.angle_gamma   90.00
#
_symmetry.space_group_name_H-M   'P 1'
#
loop_
_entity.id
_entity.type
_entity.pdbx_description
1 polymer ?
#
loop_
_entity_poly.entity_id
_entity_poly.type
_entity_poly.pdbx_seq_one_letter_code
_entity_poly.pdbx_strand_id
1 'polypeptide(L)'
;MPRPTEIRFYDHHFLIVEAASAGLGVVLSPMVLATDDIDRERLIAPVGFDPDGSDYGLIWTGETELSGKAHNLARWLEAECKISFG
;
A
#
# COMPACT_ATOMS: atom_id res chain seq x y z
N MET A 1 -18.85 11.74 8.71
CA MET A 1 -19.10 10.54 7.88
C MET A 1 -20.42 9.91 8.31
N PRO A 2 -21.33 9.58 7.40
CA PRO A 2 -22.54 8.83 7.73
C PRO A 2 -22.19 7.41 8.21
N ARG A 3 -23.04 6.80 9.05
CA ARG A 3 -22.84 5.41 9.51
C ARG A 3 -22.95 4.46 8.31
N PRO A 4 -22.03 3.49 8.13
CA PRO A 4 -22.15 2.51 7.06
C PRO A 4 -23.44 1.69 7.21
N THR A 5 -24.16 1.51 6.10
CA THR A 5 -25.31 0.59 6.04
C THR A 5 -24.85 -0.87 6.13
N GLU A 6 -23.62 -1.15 5.67
CA GLU A 6 -23.00 -2.48 5.66
C GLU A 6 -21.48 -2.35 5.86
N ILE A 7 -20.86 -3.39 6.44
CA ILE A 7 -19.40 -3.55 6.51
C ILE A 7 -19.07 -4.88 5.83
N ARG A 8 -18.13 -4.86 4.89
CA ARG A 8 -17.69 -6.04 4.14
C ARG A 8 -16.23 -6.33 4.44
N PHE A 9 -15.90 -7.61 4.55
CA PHE A 9 -14.53 -8.11 4.70
C PHE A 9 -14.13 -8.85 3.44
N TYR A 10 -12.87 -8.72 3.06
CA TYR A 10 -12.27 -9.43 1.93
C TYR A 10 -11.01 -10.14 2.43
N ASP A 11 -10.73 -11.30 1.86
CA ASP A 11 -9.61 -12.14 2.32
C ASP A 11 -8.23 -11.53 2.01
N HIS A 12 -8.16 -10.56 1.10
CA HIS A 12 -6.90 -9.95 0.65
C HIS A 12 -7.02 -8.43 0.55
N HIS A 13 -6.01 -7.71 1.02
CA HIS A 13 -6.02 -6.25 1.10
C HIS A 13 -6.08 -5.54 -0.27
N PHE A 14 -5.70 -6.18 -1.38
CA PHE A 14 -5.85 -5.53 -2.69
C PHE A 14 -7.33 -5.50 -3.15
N LEU A 15 -8.15 -6.46 -2.71
CA LEU A 15 -9.56 -6.56 -3.10
C LEU A 15 -10.41 -5.43 -2.54
N ILE A 16 -10.05 -4.88 -1.37
CA ILE A 16 -10.78 -3.77 -0.76
C ILE A 16 -10.58 -2.46 -1.56
N VAL A 17 -9.41 -2.26 -2.17
CA VAL A 17 -9.12 -1.11 -3.04
C VAL A 17 -9.87 -1.24 -4.36
N GLU A 18 -9.85 -2.42 -4.98
CA GLU A 18 -10.63 -2.72 -6.20
C GLU A 18 -12.14 -2.52 -5.98
N ALA A 19 -12.66 -2.94 -4.83
CA ALA A 19 -14.07 -2.74 -4.48
C ALA A 19 -14.43 -1.25 -4.38
N ALA A 20 -13.57 -0.44 -3.75
CA ALA A 20 -13.77 1.00 -3.68
C ALA A 20 -13.70 1.65 -5.08
N SER A 21 -12.73 1.24 -5.90
CA SER A 21 -12.55 1.71 -7.29
C SER A 21 -13.76 1.38 -8.18
N ALA A 22 -14.40 0.23 -7.93
CA ALA A 22 -15.64 -0.18 -8.59
C ALA A 22 -16.91 0.51 -8.05
N GLY A 23 -16.80 1.44 -7.09
CA GLY A 23 -17.92 2.21 -6.56
C GLY A 23 -18.74 1.50 -5.47
N LEU A 24 -18.19 0.45 -4.84
CA LEU A 24 -18.89 -0.29 -3.76
C LEU A 24 -18.85 0.44 -2.40
N GLY A 25 -18.18 1.59 -2.31
CA GLY A 25 -18.17 2.43 -1.13
C GLY A 25 -16.80 3.03 -0.84
N VAL A 26 -16.49 3.17 0.45
CA VAL A 26 -15.21 3.67 0.96
C VAL A 26 -14.45 2.56 1.66
N VAL A 27 -13.13 2.64 1.66
CA VAL A 27 -12.24 1.64 2.24
C VAL A 27 -11.23 2.28 3.18
N LEU A 28 -10.86 1.56 4.24
CA LEU A 28 -9.65 1.81 5.01
C LEU A 28 -8.53 0.98 4.39
N SER A 29 -7.54 1.64 3.80
CA SER A 29 -6.48 0.98 3.04
C SER A 29 -5.11 1.51 3.46
N PRO A 30 -4.08 0.65 3.54
CA PRO A 30 -2.69 1.09 3.52
C PRO A 30 -2.41 1.97 2.31
N MET A 31 -1.66 3.06 2.51
CA MET A 31 -1.31 4.01 1.44
C MET A 31 -0.69 3.32 0.22
N VAL A 32 0.20 2.35 0.45
CA VAL A 32 0.88 1.58 -0.61
C VAL A 32 -0.08 0.89 -1.58
N LEU A 33 -1.28 0.51 -1.12
CA LEU A 33 -2.26 -0.18 -1.96
C LEU A 33 -3.15 0.79 -2.74
N ALA A 34 -3.27 2.04 -2.29
CA ALA A 34 -4.16 3.03 -2.89
C ALA A 34 -3.43 4.07 -3.75
N THR A 35 -2.11 4.23 -3.59
CA THR A 35 -1.30 5.28 -4.24
C THR A 35 -1.48 5.27 -5.77
N ASP A 36 -1.37 4.09 -6.37
CA ASP A 36 -1.50 3.90 -7.82
C ASP A 36 -2.88 4.25 -8.39
N ASP A 37 -3.94 4.08 -7.60
CA ASP A 37 -5.32 4.45 -7.96
C ASP A 37 -5.58 5.94 -7.75
N ILE A 38 -4.96 6.54 -6.73
CA ILE A 38 -5.04 7.98 -6.44
C ILE A 38 -4.31 8.78 -7.52
N ASP A 39 -3.09 8.37 -7.89
CA ASP A 39 -2.29 9.02 -8.93
C ASP A 39 -2.96 8.98 -10.31
N ARG A 40 -3.78 7.96 -10.56
CA ARG A 40 -4.58 7.80 -11.78
C ARG A 40 -5.99 8.40 -11.66
N GLU A 41 -6.27 9.12 -10.59
CA GLU A 41 -7.56 9.77 -10.29
C GLU A 41 -8.76 8.80 -10.29
N ARG A 42 -8.52 7.50 -10.08
CA ARG A 42 -9.59 6.50 -9.91
C ARG A 42 -10.15 6.50 -8.49
N LEU A 43 -9.30 6.82 -7.53
CA LEU A 43 -9.66 6.98 -6.13
C LEU A 43 -9.25 8.36 -5.61
N ILE A 44 -9.88 8.77 -4.52
CA ILE A 44 -9.45 9.92 -3.72
C ILE A 44 -9.23 9.47 -2.27
N ALA A 45 -8.34 10.15 -1.55
CA ALA A 45 -8.13 9.97 -0.11
C ALA A 45 -8.78 11.13 0.68
N PRO A 46 -10.10 11.14 0.87
CA PRO A 46 -10.82 12.30 1.43
C PRO A 46 -10.45 12.61 2.88
N VAL A 47 -9.88 11.63 3.59
CA VAL A 47 -9.43 11.74 4.99
C VAL A 47 -7.91 11.62 5.13
N GLY A 48 -7.18 11.52 4.02
CA GLY A 48 -5.74 11.29 4.03
C GLY A 48 -5.32 9.92 4.57
N PHE A 49 -4.05 9.81 4.95
CA PHE A 49 -3.44 8.63 5.56
C PHE A 49 -2.65 9.05 6.81
N ASP A 50 -2.79 8.27 7.87
CA ASP A 50 -2.03 8.44 9.11
C ASP A 50 -1.11 7.23 9.31
N PRO A 51 0.12 7.42 9.86
CA PRO A 51 0.97 6.31 10.26
C PRO A 51 0.28 5.46 11.32
N ASP A 52 0.18 4.15 11.07
CA ASP A 52 -0.41 3.17 11.99
C ASP A 52 0.64 2.44 12.85
N GLY A 53 1.92 2.76 12.67
CA GLY A 53 3.06 2.13 13.33
C GLY A 53 3.56 0.86 12.64
N SER A 54 3.02 0.49 11.48
CA SER A 54 3.49 -0.61 10.66
C SER A 54 4.62 -0.16 9.72
N ASP A 55 5.57 -1.07 9.46
CA ASP A 55 6.67 -0.85 8.53
C ASP A 55 6.74 -1.97 7.49
N TYR A 56 7.23 -1.63 6.28
CA TYR A 56 7.59 -2.62 5.25
C TYR A 56 9.08 -2.95 5.35
N GLY A 57 9.39 -4.25 5.42
CA GLY A 57 10.77 -4.74 5.54
C GLY A 57 11.20 -5.60 4.35
N LEU A 58 12.47 -5.50 3.97
CA LEU A 58 13.13 -6.47 3.10
C LEU A 58 13.69 -7.60 3.96
N ILE A 59 13.25 -8.83 3.69
CA ILE A 59 13.69 -10.03 4.44
C ILE A 59 14.62 -10.86 3.57
N TRP A 60 15.81 -11.15 4.10
CA TRP A 60 16.79 -12.05 3.48
C TRP A 60 16.94 -13.31 4.34
N THR A 61 16.72 -14.47 3.73
CA THR A 61 16.78 -15.77 4.42
C THR A 61 18.05 -16.55 4.11
N GLY A 62 19.03 -15.95 3.44
CA GLY A 62 20.28 -16.61 3.10
C GLY A 62 21.21 -16.72 4.32
N GLU A 63 22.04 -17.76 4.33
CA GLU A 63 23.03 -17.99 5.39
C GLU A 63 24.23 -17.04 5.31
N THR A 64 24.44 -16.41 4.15
CA THR A 64 25.54 -15.48 3.89
C THR A 64 25.04 -14.06 3.69
N GLU A 65 25.95 -13.10 3.78
CA GLU A 65 25.67 -11.68 3.53
C GLU A 65 25.10 -11.46 2.12
N LEU A 66 24.22 -10.47 1.96
CA LEU A 66 23.62 -10.14 0.67
C LEU A 66 24.71 -9.92 -0.39
N SER A 67 24.61 -10.64 -1.50
CA SER A 67 25.48 -10.42 -2.66
C SER A 67 25.29 -9.02 -3.26
N GLY A 68 26.30 -8.53 -3.99
CA GLY A 68 26.27 -7.17 -4.57
C GLY A 68 25.06 -6.86 -5.46
N LYS A 69 24.53 -7.84 -6.21
CA LYS A 69 23.30 -7.66 -7.01
C LYS A 69 22.06 -7.46 -6.13
N ALA A 70 21.94 -8.26 -5.06
CA ALA A 70 20.84 -8.14 -4.12
C ALA A 70 20.90 -6.81 -3.36
N HIS A 71 22.09 -6.35 -2.99
CA HIS A 71 22.28 -5.04 -2.37
C HIS A 71 21.91 -3.87 -3.32
N ASN A 72 22.22 -4.00 -4.61
CA ASN A 72 21.76 -3.02 -5.61
C ASN A 72 20.23 -2.99 -5.74
N LEU A 73 19.58 -4.14 -5.72
CA LEU A 73 18.12 -4.22 -5.74
C LEU A 73 17.51 -3.58 -4.49
N ALA A 74 18.04 -3.87 -3.30
CA ALA A 74 17.56 -3.28 -2.05
C ALA A 74 17.68 -1.75 -2.07
N ARG A 75 18.84 -1.22 -2.49
CA ARG A 75 19.04 0.23 -2.64
C ARG A 75 18.10 0.87 -3.66
N TRP A 76 17.82 0.17 -4.76
CA TRP A 76 16.85 0.64 -5.74
C TRP A 76 15.44 0.68 -5.16
N LEU A 77 14.99 -0.40 -4.48
CA LEU A 77 13.68 -0.43 -3.82
C LEU A 77 13.52 0.69 -2.78
N GLU A 78 14.53 0.95 -1.97
CA GLU A 78 14.52 2.07 -1.02
C GLU A 78 14.40 3.44 -1.71
N ALA A 79 15.04 3.61 -2.88
CA ALA A 79 14.95 4.83 -3.66
C ALA A 79 13.54 4.99 -4.28
N GLU A 80 12.99 3.94 -4.87
CA GLU A 80 11.63 3.95 -5.43
C GLU A 80 10.58 4.23 -4.34
N CYS A 81 10.68 3.62 -3.16
CA CYS A 81 9.76 3.89 -2.06
C CYS A 81 9.77 5.37 -1.65
N LYS A 82 10.92 6.04 -1.65
CA LYS A 82 11.02 7.49 -1.36
C LYS A 82 10.39 8.34 -2.46
N ILE A 83 10.40 7.87 -3.71
CA ILE A 83 9.78 8.57 -4.84
C ILE A 83 8.25 8.39 -4.81
N SER A 84 7.77 7.17 -4.55
CA SER A 84 6.34 6.85 -4.57
C SER A 84 5.58 7.32 -3.32
N PHE A 85 6.26 7.41 -2.16
CA PHE A 85 5.60 7.65 -0.87
C PHE A 85 6.19 8.82 -0.06
N GLY A 86 7.18 9.53 -0.60
CA GLY A 86 7.87 10.64 0.07
C GLY A 86 7.41 12.02 -0.33
#